data_AF-A0AAE3EHF5-F1
#
_entry.id   AF-A0AAE3EHF5-F1
#
_cell.length_a   1.000
_cell.length_b   1.000
_cell.length_c   1.000
_cell.angle_alpha   90.00
_cell.angle_beta   90.00
_cell.angle_gamma   90.00
#
_symmetry.space_group_name_H-M   'P 1'
#
loop_
_entity.id
_entity.type
_entity.pdbx_description
1 polymer ?
#
loop_
_entity_poly.entity_id
_entity_poly.type
_entity_poly.pdbx_seq_one_letter_code
_entity_poly.pdbx_strand_id
1 'polypeptide(L)' 'MELIGAYRSNDDAGQVTVLLEEHVIPYVKKDTQRGSVRVYVSSGDYQRALGLLDSKRYRSAPRSAAGK' A
#
# COMPACT_ATOMS: atom_id res chain seq x y z
N MET A 1 0.50 -0.88 -13.02
CA MET A 1 0.02 -0.58 -11.66
C MET A 1 0.54 -1.69 -10.77
N GLU A 2 1.35 -1.34 -9.78
CA GLU A 2 2.07 -2.29 -8.92
C GLU A 2 1.39 -2.39 -7.56
N LEU A 3 1.32 -3.60 -7.01
CA LEU A 3 0.81 -3.83 -5.67
C LEU A 3 1.89 -3.46 -4.65
N ILE A 4 1.65 -2.40 -3.87
CA ILE A 4 2.53 -2.04 -2.74
C ILE A 4 2.07 -2.71 -1.46
N GLY A 5 0.79 -3.08 -1.35
CA GLY A 5 0.36 -3.78 -0.17
C GLY A 5 -1.03 -4.40 -0.13
N ALA A 6 -1.13 -5.45 0.69
CA ALA A 6 -2.36 -6.15 1.02
C ALA A 6 -2.60 -6.12 2.53
N TYR A 7 -3.70 -5.51 2.92
CA TYR A 7 -4.10 -5.22 4.30
C TYR A 7 -5.33 -6.05 4.68
N ARG A 8 -5.46 -6.37 5.96
CA ARG A 8 -6.56 -7.22 6.45
C ARG A 8 -7.88 -6.46 6.58
N SER A 9 -7.80 -5.14 6.74
CA SER A 9 -8.92 -4.27 6.99
C SER A 9 -8.74 -2.93 6.28
N ASN A 10 -9.84 -2.22 6.12
CA ASN A 10 -9.86 -0.88 5.54
C ASN A 10 -9.09 0.14 6.41
N ASP A 11 -9.06 -0.06 7.73
CA ASP A 11 -8.34 0.74 8.72
C ASP A 11 -6.80 0.63 8.56
N ASP A 12 -6.28 -0.60 8.47
CA ASP A 12 -4.86 -0.86 8.16
C ASP A 12 -4.44 -0.20 6.83
N ALA A 13 -5.29 -0.26 5.82
CA ALA A 13 -5.02 0.38 4.54
C ALA A 13 -5.12 1.91 4.61
N GLY A 14 -5.97 2.46 5.49
CA GLY A 14 -6.19 3.90 5.63
C GLY A 14 -4.93 4.66 6.01
N GLN A 15 -4.15 4.09 6.93
CA GLN A 15 -2.85 4.64 7.33
C GLN A 15 -1.85 4.74 6.16
N VAL A 16 -1.89 3.77 5.25
CA VAL A 16 -1.05 3.78 4.04
C VAL A 16 -1.57 4.76 3.00
N THR A 17 -2.89 4.83 2.79
CA THR A 17 -3.45 5.78 1.82
C THR A 17 -3.21 7.22 2.23
N VAL A 18 -3.33 7.55 3.53
CA VAL A 18 -3.00 8.88 4.04
C VAL A 18 -1.55 9.25 3.73
N LEU A 19 -0.60 8.33 3.94
CA LEU A 19 0.80 8.57 3.62
C LEU A 19 1.02 8.83 2.12
N LEU A 20 0.33 8.08 1.26
CA LEU A 20 0.42 8.30 -0.20
C LEU A 20 -0.17 9.65 -0.60
N GLU A 21 -1.26 10.07 0.05
CA GLU A 21 -1.89 11.39 -0.17
C GLU A 21 -0.99 12.54 0.27
N GLU A 22 -0.37 12.45 1.46
CA GLU A 22 0.57 13.45 1.96
C GLU A 22 1.75 13.67 1.01
N HIS A 23 2.17 12.62 0.30
CA HIS A 23 3.27 12.66 -0.65
C HIS A 23 2.84 12.82 -2.11
N VAL A 24 1.55 13.07 -2.37
CA VAL A 24 0.96 13.28 -3.70
C VAL A 24 1.23 12.09 -4.64
N ILE A 25 1.18 10.87 -4.11
CA ILE A 25 1.35 9.64 -4.87
C ILE A 25 -0.02 9.10 -5.27
N PRO A 26 -0.33 9.01 -6.58
CA PRO A 26 -1.60 8.45 -7.03
C PRO A 26 -1.67 6.95 -6.71
N TYR A 27 -2.77 6.53 -6.07
CA TYR A 27 -2.99 5.15 -5.66
C TYR A 27 -4.41 4.67 -6.02
N VAL A 28 -4.56 3.36 -6.11
CA VAL A 28 -5.84 2.67 -6.31
C VAL A 28 -6.03 1.67 -5.19
N LYS A 29 -7.12 1.83 -4.45
CA LYS A 29 -7.53 0.91 -3.40
C LYS A 29 -8.61 -0.04 -3.94
N LYS A 30 -8.45 -1.34 -3.70
CA LYS A 30 -9.41 -2.38 -4.06
C LYS A 30 -9.76 -3.24 -2.86
N ASP A 31 -11.01 -3.21 -2.45
CA ASP A 31 -11.58 -4.13 -1.48
C ASP A 31 -11.78 -5.50 -2.14
N THR A 32 -11.38 -6.56 -1.43
CA THR A 32 -11.58 -7.94 -1.87
C THR A 32 -12.80 -8.54 -1.16
N GLN A 33 -13.46 -9.52 -1.78
CA GLN A 33 -14.66 -10.18 -1.23
C GLN A 33 -14.46 -10.83 0.15
N ARG A 34 -13.20 -10.98 0.61
CA ARG A 34 -12.82 -11.49 1.93
C ARG A 34 -12.59 -10.40 2.99
N GLY A 35 -12.94 -9.15 2.71
CA GLY A 35 -12.72 -8.01 3.60
C GLY A 35 -11.28 -7.50 3.64
N SER A 36 -10.37 -8.11 2.88
CA SER A 36 -8.99 -7.63 2.74
C SER A 36 -8.91 -6.51 1.72
N VAL A 37 -8.01 -5.56 1.90
CA VAL A 37 -7.84 -4.40 1.03
C VAL A 37 -6.49 -4.45 0.34
N ARG A 38 -6.45 -4.18 -0.96
CA ARG A 38 -5.21 -4.09 -1.73
C ARG A 38 -4.99 -2.66 -2.22
N VAL A 39 -3.78 -2.14 -2.03
CA VAL A 39 -3.39 -0.80 -2.47
C VAL A 39 -2.35 -0.92 -3.58
N TYR A 40 -2.66 -0.30 -4.71
CA TYR A 40 -1.85 -0.28 -5.91
C TYR A 40 -1.38 1.15 -6.20
N VAL A 41 -0.24 1.30 -6.84
CA VAL A 41 0.27 2.60 -7.33
C VAL A 41 0.71 2.47 -8.79
N SER A 42 1.00 3.59 -9.44
CA SER A 42 1.65 3.54 -10.75
C SER A 42 3.04 2.91 -10.64
N SER A 43 3.49 2.22 -11.69
CA SER A 43 4.80 1.57 -11.68
C SER A 43 5.96 2.58 -11.56
N GLY A 44 5.75 3.83 -11.99
CA GLY A 44 6.71 4.94 -11.79
C GLY A 44 6.83 5.40 -10.34
N ASP A 45 5.77 5.25 -9.54
CA ASP A 45 5.72 5.67 -8.13
C ASP A 45 6.01 4.53 -7.16
N TYR A 46 6.13 3.30 -7.66
CA TYR A 46 6.27 2.09 -6.85
C TYR A 46 7.44 2.15 -5.87
N GLN A 47 8.64 2.49 -6.35
CA GLN A 47 9.84 2.59 -5.51
C GLN A 47 9.72 3.69 -4.46
N ARG A 48 9.10 4.82 -4.84
CA ARG A 48 8.87 5.96 -3.94
C ARG A 48 7.88 5.58 -2.85
N ALA A 49 6.78 4.93 -3.20
CA ALA A 49 5.78 4.44 -2.25
C ALA A 49 6.37 3.41 -1.28
N LEU A 50 7.17 2.46 -1.76
CA LEU A 50 7.86 1.48 -0.90
C LEU A 50 8.84 2.16 0.07
N GLY A 51 9.66 3.10 -0.41
CA GLY A 51 10.59 3.83 0.45
C GLY A 51 9.90 4.62 1.56
N LEU A 52 8.74 5.20 1.27
CA LEU A 52 7.94 5.90 2.28
C LEU A 52 7.38 4.93 3.34
N LEU A 53 6.85 3.79 2.91
CA LEU A 53 6.31 2.77 3.81
C LEU A 53 7.37 2.18 4.73
N ASP A 54 8.58 1.95 4.21
CA ASP A 54 9.73 1.48 4.98
C ASP A 54 10.18 2.52 6.03
N SER A 55 10.30 3.79 5.62
CA SER A 55 10.76 4.89 6.50
C SER A 55 9.87 5.12 7.73
N LYS A 56 8.54 4.95 7.58
CA LYS A 56 7.56 5.18 8.64
C LYS A 56 7.39 3.98 9.57
N ARG A 57 8.12 2.86 9.35
CA ARG A 57 7.94 1.58 10.07
C ARG A 57 6.46 1.23 10.22
N TYR A 58 5.67 1.35 9.14
CA TYR A 58 4.31 0.85 9.16
C TYR A 58 4.39 -0.67 9.38
N ARG A 59 4.25 -1.07 10.65
CA ARG A 59 4.55 -2.41 11.16
C ARG A 59 3.52 -3.45 10.69
N SER A 60 2.38 -2.97 10.18
CA SER A 60 1.55 -3.71 9.21
C SER A 60 2.22 -3.64 7.84
N ALA A 61 3.50 -4.03 7.76
CA ALA A 61 4.19 -4.12 6.48
C ALA A 61 3.33 -5.07 5.64
N PRO A 62 2.84 -4.61 4.47
CA PRO A 62 2.07 -5.49 3.63
C PRO A 62 2.87 -6.75 3.43
N ARG A 63 2.26 -7.92 3.62
CA ARG A 63 2.93 -9.19 3.33
C ARG A 63 3.44 -9.07 1.90
N SER A 64 4.74 -8.84 1.76
CA SER A 64 5.36 -8.62 0.46
C SER A 64 4.92 -9.77 -0.42
N ALA A 65 4.29 -9.46 -1.55
CA ALA A 65 4.17 -10.41 -2.65
C ALA A 65 5.55 -10.64 -3.31
N ALA A 66 6.64 -10.54 -2.55
CA ALA A 66 7.98 -10.96 -2.91
C ALA A 66 8.09 -12.45 -2.55
N GLY A 67 7.35 -13.27 -3.31
CA GLY A 67 7.43 -14.71 -3.26
C GLY A 67 7.97 -15.23 -4.59
N LYS A 68 9.31 -15.29 -4.67
CA LYS A 68 10.17 -15.84 -5.74
C LYS A 68 10.29 -15.05 -7.05
#